data_AF-A0A975SY54-F1
#
_entry.id   AF-A0A975SY54-F1
#
_cell.length_a   1.000
_cell.length_b   1.000
_cell.length_c   1.000
_cell.angle_alpha   90.00
_cell.angle_beta   90.00
_cell.angle_gamma   90.00
#
_symmetry.space_group_name_H-M   'P 1'
#
loop_
_entity.id
_entity.type
_entity.pdbx_description
1 polymer ?
#
loop_
_entity_poly.entity_id
_entity_poly.type
_entity_poly.pdbx_seq_one_letter_code
_entity_poly.pdbx_strand_id
1 'polypeptide(L)'
;MTTAWRCDGDGTGQQLTVDLAGKTKIGEVGLVPGYAKTDVRSGTDRYAENDRITRVRWVFDDGTTVEQTFDPAPSNRSMQSMRIPVTKAQKVVVEVLDSERGDRNTIAVSELRIGAVAR
;
A
#
# COMPACT_ATOMS: atom_id res chain seq x y z
N MET A 1 -15.28 -11.13 -5.59
CA MET A 1 -13.94 -11.60 -5.15
C MET A 1 -13.05 -10.38 -5.03
N THR A 2 -12.40 -10.15 -3.89
CA THR A 2 -11.38 -9.10 -3.75
C THR A 2 -10.02 -9.77 -3.70
N THR A 3 -9.16 -9.40 -4.64
CA THR A 3 -7.75 -9.81 -4.69
C THR A 3 -6.92 -8.86 -3.83
N ALA A 4 -5.81 -9.36 -3.28
CA ALA A 4 -4.85 -8.55 -2.54
C ALA A 4 -3.47 -9.19 -2.69
N TRP A 5 -2.42 -8.37 -2.71
CA TRP A 5 -1.07 -8.85 -2.44
C TRP A 5 -0.96 -9.12 -0.93
N ARG A 6 -0.23 -10.17 -0.54
CA ARG A 6 -0.06 -10.56 0.87
C ARG A 6 1.34 -11.08 1.14
N CYS A 7 1.75 -10.93 2.39
CA CYS A 7 2.95 -11.53 2.94
C CYS A 7 2.66 -12.01 4.37
N ASP A 8 3.23 -13.16 4.75
CA ASP A 8 3.21 -13.61 6.14
C ASP A 8 4.19 -12.78 6.98
N GLY A 9 3.87 -12.56 8.25
CA GLY A 9 4.64 -11.67 9.11
C GLY A 9 4.14 -10.21 9.09
N ASP A 10 4.92 -9.35 9.72
CA ASP A 10 4.75 -7.89 9.76
C ASP A 10 5.07 -7.22 8.42
N GLY A 11 5.69 -7.97 7.51
CA GLY A 11 6.04 -7.59 6.15
C GLY A 11 7.16 -6.57 6.03
N THR A 12 7.87 -6.23 7.10
CA THR A 12 8.97 -5.25 7.06
C THR A 12 10.04 -5.67 6.04
N GLY A 13 10.44 -4.75 5.16
CA GLY A 13 11.39 -4.98 4.08
C GLY A 13 10.82 -5.68 2.84
N GLN A 14 9.55 -6.08 2.85
CA GLN A 14 8.89 -6.63 1.67
C GLN A 14 8.61 -5.54 0.65
N GLN A 15 8.64 -5.91 -0.64
CA GLN A 15 8.53 -4.96 -1.74
C GLN A 15 7.47 -5.36 -2.77
N LEU A 16 6.75 -4.36 -3.27
CA LEU A 16 5.88 -4.47 -4.43
C LEU A 16 6.46 -3.59 -5.55
N THR A 17 6.71 -4.19 -6.71
CA THR A 17 7.18 -3.46 -7.90
C THR A 17 6.01 -3.22 -8.84
N VAL A 18 5.81 -1.97 -9.22
CA VAL A 18 4.80 -1.54 -10.21
C VAL A 18 5.54 -1.06 -11.45
N ASP A 19 5.43 -1.82 -12.54
CA ASP A 19 5.87 -1.39 -13.87
C ASP A 19 4.74 -0.65 -14.57
N LEU A 20 4.99 0.61 -14.93
CA LEU A 20 4.08 1.47 -15.68
C LEU A 20 4.27 1.24 -17.18
N ALA A 21 3.19 1.41 -17.95
CA ALA A 21 3.21 1.24 -19.40
C ALA A 21 4.17 2.21 -20.13
N GLY A 22 4.59 3.30 -19.47
CA GLY A 22 5.62 4.20 -19.95
C GLY A 22 5.99 5.27 -18.90
N LYS A 23 6.97 6.10 -19.24
CA LYS A 23 7.41 7.22 -18.38
C LYS A 23 6.25 8.18 -18.10
N THR A 24 5.84 8.24 -16.84
CA THR A 24 4.66 8.96 -16.34
C THR A 24 5.08 10.02 -15.34
N LYS A 25 4.45 11.21 -15.39
CA LYS A 25 4.60 12.24 -14.35
C LYS A 25 3.64 11.90 -13.21
N ILE A 26 4.16 11.52 -12.06
CA ILE A 26 3.41 11.10 -10.88
C ILE A 26 3.37 12.26 -9.89
N GLY A 27 2.20 12.58 -9.36
CA GLY A 27 2.01 13.64 -8.34
C GLY A 27 1.25 13.17 -7.10
N GLU A 28 0.78 11.92 -7.10
CA GLU A 28 0.09 11.30 -5.98
C GLU A 28 0.43 9.81 -5.92
N VAL A 29 0.58 9.29 -4.71
CA VAL A 29 0.70 7.86 -4.43
C VAL A 29 -0.29 7.49 -3.33
N GLY A 30 -0.67 6.23 -3.25
CA GLY A 30 -1.54 5.76 -2.17
C GLY A 30 -1.78 4.26 -2.23
N LEU A 31 -2.32 3.73 -1.15
CA LEU A 31 -2.70 2.33 -1.07
C LEU A 31 -3.80 2.11 -0.02
N VAL A 32 -4.38 0.91 -0.06
CA VAL A 32 -5.22 0.38 1.03
C VAL A 32 -4.33 -0.54 1.90
N PRO A 33 -3.92 -0.10 3.11
CA PRO A 33 -2.84 -0.71 3.90
C PRO A 33 -3.28 -1.93 4.72
N GLY A 34 -3.96 -2.89 4.09
CA GLY A 34 -4.40 -4.10 4.75
C GLY A 34 -5.32 -4.93 3.89
N TYR A 35 -5.86 -6.01 4.45
CA TYR A 35 -6.77 -6.89 3.73
C TYR A 35 -8.20 -6.39 3.83
N ALA A 36 -8.59 -5.45 2.96
CA ALA A 36 -9.91 -4.81 2.93
C ALA A 36 -11.01 -5.77 2.44
N LYS A 37 -11.34 -6.74 3.28
CA LYS A 37 -12.32 -7.78 3.00
C LYS A 37 -13.07 -8.16 4.27
N THR A 38 -14.37 -8.38 4.12
CA THR A 38 -15.17 -9.13 5.08
C THR A 38 -15.30 -10.57 4.61
N ASP A 39 -15.01 -11.52 5.49
CA ASP A 39 -15.16 -12.94 5.23
C ASP A 39 -16.64 -13.31 5.10
N VAL A 40 -17.04 -13.82 3.93
CA VAL A 40 -18.46 -14.08 3.62
C VAL A 40 -19.07 -15.23 4.43
N ARG A 41 -18.26 -16.11 5.04
CA ARG A 41 -18.76 -17.26 5.82
C ARG A 41 -18.88 -16.93 7.30
N SER A 42 -17.87 -16.27 7.84
CA SER A 42 -17.77 -15.96 9.28
C SER A 42 -18.21 -14.54 9.63
N GLY A 43 -18.32 -13.63 8.66
CA GLY A 43 -18.54 -12.21 8.90
C GLY A 43 -17.30 -11.46 9.42
N THR A 44 -16.18 -12.16 9.61
CA THR A 44 -14.93 -11.57 10.15
C THR A 44 -14.43 -10.44 9.26
N ASP A 45 -14.14 -9.29 9.84
CA ASP A 45 -13.43 -8.22 9.15
C ASP A 45 -11.94 -8.56 9.07
N ARG A 46 -11.48 -8.96 7.89
CA ARG A 46 -10.07 -9.32 7.68
C ARG A 46 -9.16 -8.10 7.73
N TYR A 47 -9.68 -6.88 7.58
CA TYR A 47 -8.85 -5.70 7.72
C TYR A 47 -8.45 -5.49 9.19
N ALA A 48 -9.42 -5.61 10.10
CA ALA A 48 -9.18 -5.51 11.53
C ALA A 48 -8.35 -6.69 12.08
N GLU A 49 -8.59 -7.90 11.56
CA GLU A 49 -7.91 -9.11 12.04
C GLU A 49 -6.43 -9.19 11.63
N ASN A 50 -6.07 -8.74 10.42
CA ASN A 50 -4.70 -8.85 9.90
C ASN A 50 -3.83 -7.68 10.39
N ASP A 51 -2.51 -7.86 10.31
CA ASP A 51 -1.56 -6.77 10.52
C ASP A 51 -1.81 -5.67 9.46
N ARG A 52 -1.72 -4.41 9.89
CA ARG A 52 -2.06 -3.23 9.08
C ARG A 52 -0.81 -2.40 8.84
N ILE A 53 -0.47 -2.11 7.59
CA ILE A 53 0.76 -1.39 7.26
C ILE A 53 0.64 0.06 7.77
N THR A 54 1.58 0.51 8.61
CA THR A 54 1.59 1.87 9.16
C THR A 54 2.50 2.78 8.38
N ARG A 55 3.51 2.23 7.69
CA ARG A 55 4.47 3.03 6.93
C ARG A 55 5.05 2.28 5.74
N VAL A 56 5.19 2.98 4.61
CA VAL A 56 5.91 2.51 3.43
C VAL A 56 6.89 3.56 2.91
N ARG A 57 7.86 3.11 2.12
CA ARG A 57 8.70 3.94 1.26
C ARG A 57 8.36 3.68 -0.20
N TRP A 58 8.08 4.74 -0.92
CA TRP A 58 7.98 4.73 -2.37
C TRP A 58 9.35 5.06 -2.94
N VAL A 59 9.84 4.25 -3.87
CA VAL A 59 11.12 4.44 -4.57
C VAL A 59 10.85 4.55 -6.06
N PHE A 60 11.36 5.61 -6.69
CA PHE A 60 11.22 5.87 -8.11
C PHE A 60 12.51 5.55 -8.89
N ASP A 61 12.41 5.46 -10.21
CA ASP A 61 13.52 5.08 -11.09
C ASP A 61 14.76 5.98 -11.00
N ASP A 62 14.57 7.25 -10.64
CA ASP A 62 15.65 8.22 -10.46
C ASP A 62 16.29 8.15 -9.06
N GLY A 63 15.87 7.18 -8.24
CA GLY A 63 16.33 6.98 -6.87
C GLY A 63 15.68 7.93 -5.85
N THR A 64 14.79 8.82 -6.28
CA THR A 64 14.01 9.64 -5.34
C THR A 64 13.10 8.74 -4.52
N THR A 65 12.88 9.14 -3.26
CA THR A 65 12.02 8.40 -2.35
C THR A 65 11.10 9.34 -1.58
N VAL A 66 9.94 8.81 -1.21
CA VAL A 66 9.02 9.46 -0.27
C VAL A 66 8.46 8.41 0.68
N GLU A 67 8.35 8.76 1.96
CA GLU A 67 7.69 7.91 2.96
C GLU A 67 6.24 8.34 3.14
N GLN A 68 5.35 7.36 3.24
CA GLN A 68 3.93 7.58 3.54
C GLN A 68 3.58 6.83 4.82
N THR A 69 2.95 7.54 5.76
CA THR A 69 2.35 6.97 6.96
C THR A 69 0.84 6.81 6.78
N PHE A 70 0.27 5.79 7.41
CA PHE A 70 -1.14 5.46 7.32
C PHE A 70 -1.81 5.54 8.69
N ASP A 71 -3.11 5.80 8.69
CA ASP A 71 -3.98 5.56 9.84
C ASP A 71 -4.30 4.05 9.92
N PRO A 72 -3.81 3.34 10.95
CA PRO A 72 -4.01 1.90 11.09
C PRO A 72 -5.32 1.55 11.80
N ALA A 73 -6.22 2.51 12.03
CA ALA A 73 -7.49 2.24 12.69
C ALA A 73 -8.20 1.03 12.03
N PRO A 74 -8.62 0.01 12.81
CA PRO A 74 -9.24 -1.21 12.25
C PRO A 74 -10.49 -0.95 11.39
N SER A 75 -11.11 0.22 11.51
CA SER A 75 -12.24 0.66 10.70
C SER A 75 -11.84 1.41 9.42
N ASN A 76 -10.60 1.89 9.29
CA ASN A 76 -10.13 2.69 8.16
C ASN A 76 -9.50 1.85 7.04
N ARG A 77 -10.33 1.01 6.42
CA ARG A 77 -9.93 0.17 5.28
C ARG A 77 -10.08 0.84 3.90
N SER A 78 -9.98 2.17 3.87
CA SER A 78 -10.15 2.98 2.67
C SER A 78 -8.80 3.28 1.98
N MET A 79 -8.85 3.79 0.75
CA MET A 79 -7.66 4.27 0.05
C MET A 79 -7.08 5.46 0.81
N GLN A 80 -5.81 5.36 1.20
CA GLN A 80 -5.08 6.45 1.85
C GLN A 80 -4.00 6.95 0.89
N SER A 81 -4.15 8.19 0.41
CA SER A 81 -3.25 8.80 -0.57
C SER A 81 -2.50 10.01 -0.01
N MET A 82 -1.39 10.33 -0.66
CA MET A 82 -0.53 11.46 -0.33
C MET A 82 -0.04 12.10 -1.63
N ARG A 83 -0.09 13.45 -1.69
CA ARG A 83 0.53 14.21 -2.77
C ARG A 83 2.06 14.21 -2.61
N ILE A 84 2.76 14.15 -3.73
CA ILE A 84 4.22 14.11 -3.76
C ILE A 84 4.76 15.18 -4.72
N PRO A 85 6.02 15.61 -4.58
CA PRO A 85 6.70 16.34 -5.64
C PRO A 85 6.60 15.58 -6.96
N VAL A 86 6.33 16.30 -8.05
CA VAL A 86 6.11 15.67 -9.35
C VAL A 86 7.38 14.95 -9.79
N THR A 87 7.29 13.63 -9.91
CA THR A 87 8.41 12.75 -10.23
C THR A 87 8.10 11.98 -11.52
N LYS A 88 9.09 11.83 -12.41
CA LYS A 88 8.91 11.12 -13.68
C LYS A 88 9.49 9.71 -13.57
N ALA A 89 8.62 8.71 -13.54
CA ALA A 89 9.03 7.31 -13.41
C ALA A 89 8.27 6.40 -14.38
N GLN A 90 8.87 5.26 -14.68
CA GLN A 90 8.28 4.12 -15.38
C GLN A 90 8.16 2.91 -14.44
N LYS A 91 8.93 2.85 -13.36
CA LYS A 91 8.75 1.90 -12.28
C LYS A 91 8.66 2.59 -10.92
N VAL A 92 7.87 1.99 -10.04
CA VAL A 92 7.70 2.42 -8.66
C VAL A 92 7.82 1.19 -7.78
N VAL A 93 8.68 1.23 -6.77
CA VAL A 93 8.78 0.19 -5.75
C VAL A 93 8.16 0.70 -4.47
N VAL A 94 7.31 -0.11 -3.85
CA VAL A 94 6.72 0.14 -2.53
C VAL A 94 7.38 -0.81 -1.55
N GLU A 95 8.16 -0.29 -0.61
CA GLU A 95 8.79 -1.04 0.46
C GLU A 95 7.99 -0.84 1.75
N VAL A 96 7.61 -1.93 2.40
CA VAL A 96 6.97 -1.88 3.72
C VAL A 96 8.02 -1.59 4.79
N LEU A 97 7.79 -0.55 5.59
CA LEU A 97 8.71 -0.12 6.63
C LEU A 97 8.24 -0.47 8.04
N ASP A 98 6.93 -0.54 8.24
CA ASP A 98 6.34 -0.81 9.55
C ASP A 98 4.87 -1.25 9.43
N SER A 99 4.40 -1.98 10.43
CA SER A 99 3.00 -2.40 10.55
C SER A 99 2.53 -2.48 11.99
N GLU A 100 1.22 -2.27 12.18
CA GLU A 100 0.53 -2.46 13.45
C GLU A 100 -0.04 -3.86 13.54
N ARG A 101 0.20 -4.49 14.70
CA ARG A 101 -0.22 -5.86 14.97
C ARG A 101 -1.75 -6.01 15.00
N GLY A 102 -2.24 -7.03 14.30
CA GLY A 102 -3.57 -7.61 14.46
C GLY A 102 -3.52 -8.99 15.11
N ASP A 103 -4.68 -9.64 15.18
CA ASP A 103 -4.79 -11.01 15.69
C ASP A 103 -4.08 -12.02 14.77
N ARG A 104 -3.97 -11.70 13.48
CA ARG A 104 -3.37 -12.54 12.45
C ARG A 104 -2.06 -11.96 11.90
N ASN A 105 -1.02 -12.81 11.89
CA ASN A 105 0.34 -12.48 11.44
C ASN A 105 0.51 -12.45 9.92
N THR A 106 -0.22 -11.57 9.26
CA THR A 106 -0.17 -11.43 7.81
C THR A 106 -0.46 -9.97 7.48
N ILE A 107 0.34 -9.37 6.60
CA ILE A 107 0.00 -8.08 5.99
C ILE A 107 -0.61 -8.27 4.61
N ALA A 108 -1.28 -7.23 4.13
CA ALA A 108 -1.78 -7.18 2.77
C ALA A 108 -1.80 -5.76 2.21
N VAL A 109 -1.74 -5.67 0.89
CA VAL A 109 -2.09 -4.46 0.14
C VAL A 109 -3.26 -4.83 -0.75
N SER A 110 -4.43 -4.25 -0.47
CA SER A 110 -5.63 -4.56 -1.27
C SER A 110 -5.64 -3.80 -2.59
N GLU A 111 -5.17 -2.56 -2.59
CA GLU A 111 -5.11 -1.71 -3.78
C GLU A 111 -3.90 -0.78 -3.71
N LEU A 112 -3.35 -0.45 -4.88
CA LEU A 112 -2.32 0.58 -5.08
C LEU A 112 -2.89 1.69 -5.97
N ARG A 113 -2.44 2.92 -5.74
CA ARG A 113 -2.76 4.09 -6.55
C ARG A 113 -1.47 4.82 -6.92
N ILE A 114 -1.29 5.04 -8.22
CA ILE A 114 -0.27 5.90 -8.80
C ILE A 114 -1.00 6.99 -9.60
N GLY A 115 -1.07 8.20 -9.03
CA GLY A 115 -1.80 9.33 -9.62
C GLY A 115 -0.92 10.12 -10.59
N ALA A 116 -1.26 10.05 -11.87
CA ALA A 116 -0.61 10.85 -12.91
C ALA A 116 -1.09 12.32 -12.84
N VAL A 117 -0.17 13.24 -13.11
CA VAL A 117 -0.52 14.66 -13.31
C VAL A 117 -0.97 14.84 -14.77
N ALA A 118 -2.06 15.57 -14.98
CA ALA A 118 -2.50 15.96 -16.32
C ALA A 118 -1.38 16.73 -17.04
N ARG A 119 -1.31 16.57 -18.37
CA ARG A 119 -0.32 17.24 -19.21
C ARG A 119 -0.54 18.74 -19.27
#